data_AF-A0A534R4S7-F1
#
_entry.id   AF-A0A534R4S7-F1
#
_cell.length_a   1.000
_cell.length_b   1.000
_cell.length_c   1.000
_cell.angle_alpha   90.00
_cell.angle_beta   90.00
_cell.angle_gamma   90.00
#
_symmetry.space_group_name_H-M   'P 1'
#
loop_
_entity.id
_entity.type
_entity.pdbx_description
1 polymer ?
#
loop_
_entity_poly.entity_id
_entity_poly.type
_entity_poly.pdbx_seq_one_letter_code
_entity_poly.pdbx_strand_id
1 'polypeptide(L)' 'MATSSTVREQMLEMVRWLGVGNVLTLLQLATLPADLTRKNMELFAAEVMPALRREEAAPTGRLAAAAPLA' A
#
# COMPACT_ATOMS: atom_id res chain seq x y z
N MET A 1 -4.89 13.30 13.94
CA MET A 1 -4.93 11.82 13.83
C MET A 1 -5.07 11.46 12.36
N ALA A 2 -4.28 10.52 11.85
CA ALA A 2 -4.44 10.05 10.47
C ALA A 2 -5.70 9.19 10.35
N THR A 3 -6.52 9.47 9.35
CA THR A 3 -7.68 8.65 8.96
C THR A 3 -7.32 7.78 7.76
N SER A 4 -8.07 6.71 7.51
CA SER A 4 -7.91 5.89 6.31
C SER A 4 -8.00 6.69 5.01
N SER A 5 -8.87 7.71 4.93
CA SER A 5 -8.98 8.59 3.76
C SER A 5 -7.72 9.42 3.52
N THR A 6 -7.21 10.07 4.56
CA THR A 6 -5.99 10.89 4.46
C THR A 6 -4.76 10.04 4.16
N VAL A 7 -4.68 8.80 4.67
CA VAL A 7 -3.60 7.86 4.33
C VAL A 7 -3.68 7.45 2.86
N ARG A 8 -4.87 7.09 2.37
CA ARG A 8 -5.08 6.73 0.96
C ARG A 8 -4.64 7.85 0.02
N GLU A 9 -5.07 9.08 0.28
CA GLU A 9 -4.75 10.24 -0.57
C GLU A 9 -3.24 10.51 -0.63
N GLN A 10 -2.58 10.55 0.52
CA GLN A 10 -1.12 10.76 0.58
C GLN A 10 -0.34 9.63 -0.08
N MET A 11 -0.76 8.38 0.09
CA MET A 11 -0.09 7.25 -0.57
C MET A 11 -0.28 7.26 -2.09
N LEU A 12 -1.47 7.61 -2.59
CA LEU A 12 -1.70 7.75 -4.02
C LEU A 12 -0.81 8.83 -4.63
N GLU A 13 -0.68 9.98 -3.95
CA GLU A 13 0.23 11.05 -4.36
C GLU A 13 1.68 10.56 -4.44
N MET A 14 2.15 9.88 -3.38
CA MET A 14 3.52 9.34 -3.33
C MET A 14 3.77 8.28 -4.41
N VAL A 15 2.85 7.35 -4.62
CA VAL A 15 2.97 6.29 -5.65
C VAL A 15 3.06 6.89 -7.05
N ARG A 16 2.22 7.90 -7.34
CA ARG A 16 2.24 8.61 -8.62
C ARG A 16 3.52 9.40 -8.82
N TRP A 17 3.98 10.08 -7.78
CA TRP A 17 5.20 10.89 -7.85
C TRP A 17 6.46 10.03 -8.00
N LEU A 18 6.55 8.90 -7.28
CA LEU A 18 7.69 7.99 -7.34
C LEU A 18 7.64 7.02 -8.53
N GLY A 19 6.45 6.76 -9.10
CA GLY A 19 6.27 5.81 -10.19
C GLY A 19 6.53 4.35 -9.79
N VAL A 20 6.23 3.99 -8.53
CA VAL A 20 6.52 2.65 -7.97
C VAL A 20 5.33 1.70 -8.12
N GLY A 21 5.62 0.44 -8.45
CA GLY A 21 4.62 -0.64 -8.52
C GLY A 21 4.66 -1.60 -7.32
N ASN A 22 5.43 -1.29 -6.28
CA ASN A 22 5.47 -2.06 -5.05
C ASN A 22 5.58 -1.11 -3.86
N VAL A 23 4.73 -1.30 -2.86
CA VAL A 23 4.72 -0.50 -1.63
C VAL A 23 4.75 -1.42 -0.42
N LEU A 24 5.75 -1.24 0.43
CA LEU A 24 5.87 -1.93 1.72
C LEU A 24 5.40 -1.00 2.83
N THR A 25 4.44 -1.45 3.63
CA THR A 25 3.86 -0.67 4.73
C THR A 25 4.12 -1.31 6.08
N LEU A 26 4.45 -0.48 7.08
CA LEU A 26 4.59 -0.90 8.47
C LEU A 26 3.30 -0.54 9.23
N LEU A 27 2.43 -1.53 9.42
CA LEU A 27 1.13 -1.34 10.06
C LEU A 27 1.15 -1.64 11.57
N GLN A 28 2.23 -2.25 12.06
CA GLN A 28 2.55 -2.39 13.47
C GLN A 28 3.73 -1.48 13.80
N LEU A 29 3.46 -0.33 14.41
CA LEU A 29 4.51 0.58 14.83
C LEU A 29 4.75 0.45 16.34
N ALA A 30 6.02 0.33 16.72
CA ALA A 30 6.46 0.16 18.11
C ALA A 30 5.74 -1.01 18.80
N THR A 31 5.17 -0.77 19.99
CA THR A 31 4.51 -1.78 20.84
C THR A 31 3.00 -1.81 20.64
N LEU A 32 2.50 -1.56 19.42
CA LEU A 32 1.07 -1.59 19.13
C LEU A 32 0.48 -2.97 19.50
N PRO A 33 -0.56 -3.02 20.36
CA PRO A 33 -1.24 -4.27 20.73
C PRO A 33 -1.74 -5.06 19.52
N ALA A 34 -1.86 -6.38 19.67
CA ALA A 34 -2.19 -7.28 18.57
C ALA A 34 -3.58 -7.00 17.96
N ASP A 35 -4.58 -6.66 18.78
CA ASP A 35 -5.93 -6.33 18.35
C ASP A 35 -5.96 -5.04 17.52
N LEU A 36 -5.24 -4.00 17.97
CA LEU A 36 -5.12 -2.74 17.23
C LEU A 36 -4.30 -2.92 15.95
N THR A 37 -3.26 -3.74 15.99
CA THR A 37 -2.47 -4.10 14.80
C THR A 37 -3.36 -4.76 13.75
N ARG A 38 -4.16 -5.76 14.16
CA ARG A 38 -5.09 -6.45 13.28
C ARG A 38 -6.11 -5.49 12.69
N LYS A 39 -6.71 -4.63 13.52
CA LYS A 39 -7.66 -3.61 13.06
C LYS A 39 -7.02 -2.65 12.05
N ASN A 40 -5.78 -2.22 12.27
CA ASN A 40 -5.07 -1.35 11.34
C ASN A 40 -4.82 -2.05 9.99
N MET A 41 -4.42 -3.33 10.03
CA MET A 41 -4.26 -4.15 8.82
C MET A 41 -5.56 -4.34 8.05
N GLU A 42 -6.66 -4.64 8.75
CA GLU A 42 -7.99 -4.81 8.14
C GLU A 42 -8.48 -3.51 7.49
N LEU A 43 -8.37 -2.38 8.18
CA LEU A 43 -8.74 -1.06 7.63
C LEU A 43 -7.88 -0.68 6.43
N PHE A 44 -6.56 -0.89 6.51
CA PHE A 44 -5.66 -0.62 5.40
C PHE A 44 -6.01 -1.48 4.17
N ALA A 45 -6.29 -2.77 4.39
CA ALA A 45 -6.66 -3.69 3.32
C ALA A 45 -8.01 -3.35 2.67
N ALA A 46 -9.00 -2.92 3.47
CA ALA A 46 -10.33 -2.60 2.97
C ALA A 46 -10.39 -1.23 2.27
N GLU A 47 -9.71 -0.21 2.81
CA GLU A 47 -9.94 1.18 2.42
C GLU A 47 -8.82 1.80 1.59
N VAL A 48 -7.59 1.28 1.69
CA VAL A 48 -6.40 1.88 1.04
C VAL A 48 -5.91 1.02 -0.12
N MET A 49 -5.67 -0.28 0.11
CA MET A 49 -5.12 -1.18 -0.92
C MET A 49 -5.91 -1.19 -2.25
N PRO A 50 -7.26 -1.18 -2.27
CA PRO A 50 -7.99 -1.19 -3.53
C PRO A 50 -7.77 0.07 -4.36
N ALA A 51 -7.52 1.22 -3.72
CA ALA A 51 -7.23 2.46 -4.44
C ALA A 51 -5.83 2.42 -5.06
N LEU A 52 -4.83 1.93 -4.34
CA LEU A 52 -3.45 1.80 -4.84
C LEU A 52 -3.36 0.84 -6.03
N ARG A 53 -4.05 -0.31 -5.97
CA ARG A 53 -4.08 -1.29 -7.07
C ARG A 53 -4.71 -0.76 -8.36
N ARG A 54 -5.64 0.19 -8.26
CA ARG A 54 -6.21 0.85 -9.46
C ARG A 54 -5.18 1.70 -10.18
N GLU A 55 -4.21 2.27 -9.45
CA GLU A 55 -3.08 2.99 -10.05
C GLU A 55 -2.07 2.03 -10.70
N GLU A 56 -1.79 0.88 -10.09
CA GLU A 56 -0.93 -0.16 -10.70
C GLU A 56 -1.49 -0.72 -12.01
N ALA A 57 -2.83 -0.75 -12.15
CA ALA A 57 -3.49 -1.18 -13.38
C ALA A 57 -3.35 -0.16 -14.54
N ALA A 58 -2.97 1.09 -14.25
CA ALA A 58 -2.44 1.99 -15.27
C ALA A 58 -1.05 1.49 -15.66
N PRO A 59 -0.65 1.50 -16.95
CA PRO A 59 0.56 0.84 -17.43
C PRO A 59 1.83 1.53 -16.91
N THR A 60 2.15 1.28 -15.65
CA THR A 60 3.41 1.62 -15.02
C THR A 60 4.41 0.58 -15.51
N GLY A 61 5.49 1.05 -16.13
CA GLY A 61 6.46 0.27 -16.88
C GLY A 61 6.65 -1.15 -16.35
N ARG A 62 6.16 -2.11 -17.15
CA ARG A 62 6.24 -3.55 -16.92
C ARG A 62 7.69 -3.94 -16.61
N LEU A 63 8.00 -4.22 -15.34
CA LEU A 63 9.01 -5.24 -15.05
C LEU A 63 8.43 -6.54 -15.58
N ALA A 64 8.85 -6.90 -16.80
CA ALA A 64 8.59 -8.20 -17.37
C ALA A 64 8.97 -9.24 -16.31
N ALA A 65 8.08 -10.22 -16.12
CA ALA A 65 8.19 -11.30 -15.16
C ALA A 65 9.65 -11.66 -14.89
N ALA A 66 10.09 -11.49 -13.64
CA ALA A 66 11.35 -12.04 -13.19
C ALA A 66 11.36 -13.51 -13.60
N ALA A 67 12.31 -13.88 -14.47
CA ALA A 67 12.52 -15.25 -14.87
C ALA A 67 12.65 -16.11 -13.60
N PRO A 68 12.12 -17.35 -13.59
CA PRO A 68 12.27 -18.22 -12.44
C PRO A 68 13.76 -18.37 -12.16
N LEU A 69 14.15 -18.18 -10.89
CA LEU A 69 15.49 -18.45 -10.40
C LEU A 69 15.74 -19.96 -10.63
N ALA A 70 16.46 -20.27 -11.70
CA ALA A 70 16.95 -21.60 -12.04
C ALA A 70 18.25 -21.89 -11.29
#